data_AF-A0A5K0Y1I6-F1
#
_entry.id   AF-A0A5K0Y1I6-F1
#
_cell.length_a   1.000
_cell.length_b   1.000
_cell.length_c   1.000
_cell.angle_alpha   90.00
_cell.angle_beta   90.00
_cell.angle_gamma   90.00
#
_symmetry.space_group_name_H-M   'P 1'
#
loop_
_entity.id
_entity.type
_entity.pdbx_description
1 polymer ?
#
loop_
_entity_poly.entity_id
_entity_poly.type
_entity_poly.pdbx_seq_one_letter_code
_entity_poly.pdbx_strand_id
1 'polypeptide(L)'
;MSQFGIHPIQGNVQRTRNSFFCVSQKPRLDTDGKQQRKYPHNVDLPPILPKNKKKPYPVPFRAIQGAARADKKLAQMGIEKPLEPPKNGLLVPGLIPVAYQVLDAWKALIKGLAVLVNYVPVYGC
;
A
#
# COMPACT_ATOMS: atom_id res chain seq x y z
N MET A 1 13.99 -23.39 38.64
CA MET A 1 13.20 -22.15 38.82
C MET A 1 14.14 -20.97 38.56
N SER A 2 14.26 -20.53 37.30
CA SER A 2 15.09 -19.37 36.94
C SER A 2 14.18 -18.22 36.57
N GLN A 3 14.08 -17.23 37.45
CA GLN A 3 13.39 -15.98 37.20
C GLN A 3 14.32 -15.07 36.38
N PHE A 4 13.99 -14.83 35.11
CA PHE A 4 14.54 -13.71 34.36
C PHE A 4 13.57 -12.53 34.53
N GLY A 5 13.89 -11.61 35.44
CA GLY A 5 13.17 -10.36 35.59
C GLY A 5 13.42 -9.45 34.39
N ILE A 6 12.35 -9.06 33.70
CA ILE A 6 12.40 -8.00 32.69
C ILE A 6 12.15 -6.69 33.42
N HIS A 7 13.17 -5.83 33.48
CA HIS A 7 13.00 -4.44 33.93
C HIS A 7 12.27 -3.64 32.84
N PRO A 8 11.24 -2.85 33.18
CA PRO A 8 10.62 -1.96 32.21
C PRO A 8 11.54 -0.77 31.92
N ILE A 9 12.01 -0.67 30.67
CA ILE A 9 12.67 0.54 30.16
C ILE A 9 11.56 1.59 29.97
N GLN A 10 11.44 2.54 30.90
CA GLN A 10 10.65 3.74 30.72
C GLN A 10 11.35 4.66 29.70
N GLY A 11 11.17 4.36 28.42
CA GLY A 11 11.41 5.31 27.35
C GLY A 11 10.34 6.39 27.40
N ASN A 12 10.70 7.58 27.85
CA ASN A 12 9.89 8.79 27.71
C ASN A 12 9.75 9.13 26.22
N VAL A 13 8.86 8.44 25.53
CA VAL A 13 8.45 8.80 24.17
C VAL A 13 7.56 10.02 24.33
N GLN A 14 8.16 11.20 24.17
CA GLN A 14 7.41 12.42 23.95
C GLN A 14 6.55 12.19 22.70
N ARG A 15 5.27 11.86 22.94
CA ARG A 15 4.26 11.71 21.92
C ARG A 15 3.96 13.12 21.42
N THR A 16 4.78 13.62 20.51
CA THR A 16 4.42 14.79 19.71
C THR A 16 3.14 14.42 18.97
N ARG A 17 2.01 14.92 19.46
CA ARG A 17 0.77 14.99 18.69
C ARG A 17 1.05 15.99 17.57
N ASN A 18 1.71 15.55 16.52
CA ASN A 18 1.69 16.26 15.26
C ASN A 18 0.28 16.07 14.70
N SER A 19 -0.66 16.89 15.19
CA SER A 19 -1.89 17.12 14.45
C SER A 19 -1.44 17.75 13.14
N PHE A 20 -1.35 16.93 12.10
CA PHE A 20 -1.36 17.44 10.74
C PHE A 20 -2.75 18.03 10.52
N PHE A 21 -2.96 19.24 11.02
CA PHE A 21 -4.04 20.10 10.60
C PHE A 21 -3.68 20.48 9.17
N CYS A 22 -4.11 19.66 8.21
CA CYS A 22 -4.22 20.11 6.83
C CYS A 22 -5.31 21.18 6.80
N VAL A 23 -4.91 22.40 7.12
CA VAL A 23 -5.66 23.62 6.81
C VAL A 23 -5.54 23.80 5.30
N SER A 24 -6.28 22.99 4.54
CA SER A 24 -6.65 23.39 3.21
C SER A 24 -7.68 24.50 3.40
N GLN A 25 -7.21 25.75 3.44
CA GLN A 25 -8.06 26.88 3.13
C GLN A 25 -8.53 26.65 1.69
N LYS A 26 -9.67 25.98 1.52
CA LYS A 26 -10.41 26.11 0.29
C LYS A 26 -10.94 27.53 0.31
N PRO A 27 -10.55 28.41 -0.64
CA PRO A 27 -11.28 29.65 -0.80
C PRO A 27 -12.75 29.26 -1.01
N ARG A 28 -13.65 29.81 -0.19
CA ARG A 28 -15.07 29.75 -0.48
C ARG A 28 -15.25 30.56 -1.77
N LEU A 29 -15.25 29.88 -2.90
CA LEU A 29 -15.76 30.45 -4.14
C LEU A 29 -17.27 30.54 -3.94
N ASP A 30 -17.74 31.72 -3.59
CA ASP A 30 -19.12 32.11 -3.87
C ASP A 30 -19.33 31.85 -5.35
N THR A 31 -20.18 30.86 -5.65
CA THR A 31 -20.40 30.40 -7.00
C THR A 31 -21.41 31.33 -7.63
N ASP A 32 -20.96 32.53 -8.01
CA ASP A 32 -21.63 33.29 -9.04
C ASP A 32 -21.18 32.72 -10.39
N GLY A 33 -22.16 32.39 -11.23
CA GLY A 33 -22.02 31.51 -12.38
C GLY A 33 -21.04 32.02 -13.43
N LYS A 34 -19.80 31.51 -13.41
CA LYS A 34 -18.93 31.49 -14.60
C LYS A 34 -18.33 30.10 -14.77
N GLN A 35 -18.93 29.34 -15.68
CA GLN A 35 -18.51 28.02 -16.09
C GLN A 35 -17.13 28.12 -16.75
N GLN A 36 -16.06 27.97 -15.98
CA GLN A 36 -14.71 27.80 -16.54
C GLN A 36 -14.75 26.57 -17.44
N ARG A 37 -14.66 26.77 -18.76
CA ARG A 37 -14.48 25.69 -19.72
C ARG A 37 -13.07 25.12 -19.52
N LYS A 38 -12.97 24.15 -18.62
CA LYS A 38 -11.81 23.28 -18.50
C LYS A 38 -11.83 22.37 -19.72
N TYR A 39 -10.99 22.65 -20.71
CA TYR A 39 -10.63 21.66 -21.72
C TYR A 39 -9.65 20.68 -21.06
N PRO A 40 -10.06 19.44 -20.75
CA PRO A 40 -9.13 18.50 -20.17
C PRO A 40 -8.14 18.06 -21.26
N HIS A 41 -6.86 18.25 -20.98
CA HIS A 41 -5.78 17.51 -21.62
C HIS A 41 -5.97 16.03 -21.23
N ASN A 42 -6.87 15.35 -21.93
CA ASN A 42 -7.25 13.92 -21.94
C ASN A 42 -8.69 13.85 -22.49
N VAL A 43 -8.84 13.89 -23.81
CA VAL A 43 -10.14 13.92 -24.50
C VAL A 43 -10.85 12.55 -24.48
N ASP A 44 -10.10 11.47 -24.21
CA ASP A 44 -10.59 10.09 -24.23
C ASP A 44 -11.12 9.58 -22.87
N LEU A 45 -11.28 10.47 -21.89
CA LEU A 45 -11.88 10.06 -20.63
C LEU A 45 -13.39 9.92 -20.79
N PRO A 46 -14.00 8.86 -20.22
CA PRO A 46 -15.44 8.72 -20.23
C PRO A 46 -16.08 9.94 -19.55
N PRO A 47 -17.29 10.35 -19.99
CA PRO A 47 -17.97 11.49 -19.42
C PRO A 47 -18.20 11.29 -17.92
N ILE A 48 -17.98 12.34 -17.12
CA ILE A 48 -18.24 12.29 -15.68
C ILE A 48 -19.75 12.17 -15.48
N LEU A 49 -20.21 10.95 -15.18
CA LEU A 49 -21.61 10.69 -14.91
C LEU A 49 -22.03 11.23 -13.53
N PRO A 50 -23.27 11.75 -13.38
CA PRO A 50 -23.80 12.13 -12.08
C PRO A 50 -23.83 10.90 -11.15
N LYS A 51 -23.71 11.12 -9.84
CA LYS A 51 -23.62 10.04 -8.83
C LYS A 51 -24.78 9.03 -8.94
N ASN A 52 -25.97 9.50 -9.32
CA ASN A 52 -27.18 8.69 -9.48
C ASN A 52 -27.19 7.81 -10.72
N LYS A 53 -26.33 8.10 -11.72
CA LYS A 53 -26.13 7.28 -12.93
C LYS A 53 -24.85 6.46 -12.88
N LYS A 54 -24.17 6.41 -11.72
CA LYS A 54 -23.03 5.50 -11.54
C LYS A 54 -23.55 4.07 -11.56
N LYS A 55 -22.78 3.19 -12.20
CA LYS A 55 -23.06 1.76 -12.16
C LYS A 55 -23.19 1.30 -10.69
N PRO A 56 -24.28 0.61 -10.32
CA PRO A 56 -24.42 0.09 -8.97
C PRO A 56 -23.29 -0.90 -8.68
N TYR A 57 -22.83 -0.91 -7.43
CA TYR A 57 -21.82 -1.88 -7.00
C TYR A 57 -22.41 -3.30 -7.06
N PRO A 58 -21.60 -4.31 -7.42
CA PRO A 58 -22.01 -5.71 -7.33
C PRO A 58 -22.47 -6.13 -5.92
N VAL A 59 -21.86 -5.53 -4.90
CA VAL A 59 -22.22 -5.69 -3.48
C VAL A 59 -22.72 -4.34 -2.95
N PRO A 60 -23.85 -4.29 -2.22
CA PRO A 60 -24.38 -3.04 -1.71
C PRO A 60 -23.35 -2.32 -0.82
N PHE A 61 -23.20 -1.01 -1.03
CA PHE A 61 -22.13 -0.22 -0.42
C PHE A 61 -22.11 -0.27 1.12
N ARG A 62 -23.29 -0.34 1.76
CA ARG A 62 -23.41 -0.49 3.21
C ARG A 62 -22.80 -1.80 3.73
N ALA A 63 -22.93 -2.89 2.97
CA ALA A 63 -22.34 -4.18 3.34
C ALA A 63 -20.81 -4.13 3.25
N ILE A 64 -20.28 -3.50 2.19
CA ILE A 64 -18.82 -3.27 2.03
C ILE A 64 -18.27 -2.46 3.21
N GLN A 65 -18.96 -1.38 3.59
CA GLN A 65 -18.58 -0.57 4.75
C GLN A 65 -18.65 -1.34 6.06
N GLY A 66 -19.66 -2.18 6.25
CA GLY A 66 -19.80 -3.02 7.43
C GLY A 66 -18.62 -3.99 7.59
N ALA A 67 -18.29 -4.71 6.51
CA ALA A 67 -17.15 -5.63 6.48
C ALA A 67 -15.83 -4.90 6.79
N ALA A 68 -15.57 -3.76 6.13
CA ALA A 68 -14.36 -2.98 6.37
C ALA A 68 -14.25 -2.46 7.81
N ARG A 69 -15.37 -2.09 8.45
CA ARG A 69 -15.38 -1.68 9.86
C ARG A 69 -15.09 -2.85 10.81
N ALA A 70 -15.59 -4.04 10.50
CA ALA A 70 -15.31 -5.24 11.28
C ALA A 70 -13.83 -5.62 11.19
N ASP A 71 -13.25 -5.66 9.98
CA ASP A 71 -11.84 -5.94 9.75
C ASP A 71 -10.95 -4.91 10.49
N LYS A 72 -11.32 -3.62 10.43
CA LYS A 72 -10.62 -2.55 11.17
C LYS A 72 -10.66 -2.74 12.68
N LYS A 73 -11.77 -3.24 13.25
CA LYS A 73 -11.87 -3.52 14.70
C LYS A 73 -10.95 -4.67 15.10
N LEU A 74 -10.89 -5.74 14.31
CA LEU A 74 -10.00 -6.88 14.56
C LEU A 74 -8.53 -6.45 14.53
N ALA A 75 -8.14 -5.65 13.54
CA ALA A 75 -6.79 -5.10 13.45
C ALA A 75 -6.40 -4.23 14.65
N GLN A 76 -7.34 -3.43 15.18
CA GLN A 76 -7.11 -2.64 16.41
C GLN A 76 -6.89 -3.51 17.66
N MET A 77 -7.42 -4.73 17.67
CA MET A 77 -7.18 -5.71 18.74
C MET A 77 -5.90 -6.52 18.53
N GLY A 78 -5.11 -6.22 17.49
CA GLY A 78 -3.91 -6.98 17.12
C GLY A 78 -4.20 -8.32 16.45
N ILE A 79 -5.46 -8.59 16.10
CA ILE A 79 -5.87 -9.80 15.39
C ILE A 79 -5.90 -9.46 13.90
N GLU A 80 -4.80 -9.74 13.22
CA GLU A 80 -4.75 -9.62 11.77
C GLU A 80 -5.57 -10.75 11.12
N LYS A 81 -6.40 -10.38 10.14
CA LYS A 81 -7.15 -11.34 9.35
C LYS A 81 -6.15 -12.11 8.46
N PRO A 82 -6.06 -13.45 8.57
CA PRO A 82 -5.28 -14.24 7.62
C PRO A 82 -5.80 -13.96 6.21
N LEU A 83 -4.93 -13.47 5.33
CA LEU A 83 -5.29 -13.22 3.95
C LEU A 83 -5.36 -14.55 3.21
N GLU A 84 -6.54 -14.89 2.70
CA GLU A 84 -6.66 -15.98 1.74
C GLU A 84 -6.02 -15.56 0.42
N PRO A 85 -5.42 -16.51 -0.32
CA PRO A 85 -4.95 -16.22 -1.66
C PRO A 85 -6.13 -15.71 -2.50
N PRO A 86 -5.91 -14.71 -3.35
CA PRO A 86 -6.98 -14.18 -4.19
C PRO A 86 -7.50 -15.29 -5.10
N LYS A 87 -8.84 -15.40 -5.20
CA LYS A 87 -9.52 -16.39 -6.05
C LYS A 87 -9.13 -16.31 -7.53
N ASN A 88 -8.69 -15.12 -7.95
CA ASN A 88 -8.11 -14.86 -9.25
C ASN A 88 -6.60 -14.74 -9.04
N GLY A 89 -5.86 -15.73 -9.52
CA GLY A 89 -4.42 -15.86 -9.30
C GLY A 89 -3.64 -14.63 -9.76
N LEU A 90 -3.19 -13.82 -8.79
CA LEU A 90 -2.01 -12.97 -9.02
C LEU A 90 -0.79 -13.85 -9.41
N LEU A 91 -0.82 -15.11 -8.98
CA LEU A 91 0.00 -16.20 -9.49
C LEU A 91 -0.58 -16.71 -10.81
N VAL A 92 0.00 -16.25 -11.91
CA VAL A 92 -0.15 -16.92 -13.21
C VAL A 92 0.65 -18.23 -13.11
N PRO A 93 0.04 -19.42 -13.23
CA PRO A 93 0.75 -20.69 -13.05
C PRO A 93 1.99 -20.84 -13.94
N GLY A 94 1.94 -20.27 -15.15
CA GLY A 94 3.08 -20.26 -16.07
C GLY A 94 4.27 -19.40 -15.63
N LEU A 95 4.07 -18.39 -14.77
CA LEU A 95 5.17 -17.55 -14.24
C LEU A 95 5.87 -18.18 -13.03
N ILE A 96 5.28 -19.19 -12.39
CA ILE A 96 5.86 -19.89 -11.24
C ILE A 96 7.23 -20.50 -11.57
N PRO A 97 7.39 -21.33 -12.61
CA PRO A 97 8.69 -21.90 -12.93
C PRO A 97 9.73 -20.84 -13.33
N VAL A 98 9.28 -19.77 -14.02
CA VAL A 98 10.16 -18.65 -14.40
C VAL A 98 10.69 -17.94 -13.17
N ALA A 99 9.84 -17.71 -12.15
CA ALA A 99 10.26 -17.08 -10.91
C ALA A 99 11.35 -17.88 -10.18
N TYR A 100 11.23 -19.22 -10.15
CA TYR A 100 12.27 -20.08 -9.58
C TYR A 100 13.58 -20.01 -10.37
N GLN A 101 13.51 -20.06 -11.71
CA GLN A 101 14.69 -19.94 -12.56
C GLN A 101 15.42 -18.61 -12.37
N VAL A 102 14.68 -17.49 -12.33
CA VAL A 102 15.24 -16.16 -12.10
C VAL A 102 15.89 -16.07 -10.72
N LEU A 103 15.23 -16.60 -9.69
CA LEU A 103 15.76 -16.59 -8.33
C LEU A 103 17.06 -17.41 -8.22
N ASP A 104 17.11 -18.57 -8.88
CA ASP A 104 18.30 -19.42 -8.87
C ASP A 104 19.45 -18.83 -9.68
N ALA A 105 19.16 -18.23 -10.84
CA ALA A 105 20.13 -17.45 -11.61
C ALA A 105 20.69 -16.27 -10.80
N TRP A 106 19.84 -15.56 -10.07
CA TRP A 106 20.25 -14.46 -9.20
C TRP A 106 21.17 -14.93 -8.07
N LYS A 107 20.86 -16.06 -7.41
CA LYS A 107 21.75 -16.68 -6.41
C LYS A 107 23.12 -17.02 -7.00
N ALA A 108 23.15 -17.59 -8.20
CA ALA A 108 24.39 -17.94 -8.88
C ALA A 108 25.22 -16.69 -9.21
N LEU A 109 24.57 -15.63 -9.71
CA LEU A 109 25.23 -14.36 -10.01
C LEU A 109 25.85 -13.72 -8.77
N ILE A 110 25.11 -13.63 -7.67
CA ILE A 110 25.62 -13.03 -6.42
C ILE A 110 26.81 -13.83 -5.88
N LYS A 111 26.73 -15.17 -5.89
CA LYS A 111 27.86 -16.03 -5.47
C LYS A 111 29.07 -15.83 -6.36
N GLY A 112 28.89 -15.80 -7.67
CA GLY A 112 29.97 -15.56 -8.63
C GLY A 112 30.62 -14.20 -8.44
N LEU A 113 29.82 -13.15 -8.25
CA LEU A 113 30.31 -11.80 -7.99
C LEU A 113 31.11 -11.72 -6.69
N ALA A 114 30.62 -12.36 -5.62
CA ALA A 114 31.32 -12.41 -4.34
C ALA A 114 32.71 -13.05 -4.48
N VAL A 115 32.83 -14.13 -5.26
CA VAL A 115 34.13 -14.73 -5.58
C VAL A 115 35.00 -13.76 -6.37
N LEU A 116 34.46 -13.12 -7.41
CA LEU A 116 35.21 -12.23 -8.29
C LEU A 116 35.81 -11.02 -7.57
N VAL A 117 35.06 -10.39 -6.66
CA VAL A 117 35.53 -9.23 -5.87
C VAL A 117 36.74 -9.59 -5.00
N ASN A 118 36.87 -10.84 -4.55
CA ASN A 118 38.04 -11.27 -3.80
C ASN A 118 39.32 -11.35 -4.67
N TYR A 119 39.17 -11.63 -5.97
CA TYR A 119 40.31 -11.80 -6.89
C TYR A 119 40.65 -10.53 -7.67
N VAL A 120 39.66 -9.67 -7.93
CA VAL A 120 39.84 -8.42 -8.68
C VAL A 120 39.74 -7.25 -7.69
N PRO A 121 40.87 -6.70 -7.21
CA PRO A 121 40.84 -5.57 -6.29
C PRO A 121 40.26 -4.35 -7.00
N VAL A 122 39.09 -3.90 -6.54
CA VAL A 122 38.49 -2.65 -6.99
C VAL A 122 39.02 -1.54 -6.08
N TYR A 123 39.95 -0.73 -6.59
CA TYR A 123 40.43 0.44 -5.87
C TYR A 123 39.40 1.56 -5.98
N GLY A 124 38.89 2.03 -4.83
CA GLY A 124 38.09 3.24 -4.76
C GLY A 124 38.97 4.49 -4.81
N CYS A 125 38.43 5.58 -5.35
CA CYS A 125 39.05 6.90 -5.37
C CYS A 125 39.02 7.56 -3.99
#